data_AF-Q26D92-F1
#
_entry.id   AF-Q26D92-F1
#
_cell.length_a   1.000
_cell.length_b   1.000
_cell.length_c   1.000
_cell.angle_alpha   90.00
_cell.angle_beta   90.00
_cell.angle_gamma   90.00
#
_symmetry.space_group_name_H-M   'P 1'
#
loop_
_entity.id
_entity.type
_entity.pdbx_description
1 polymer ?
#
loop_
_entity_poly.entity_id
_entity_poly.type
_entity_poly.pdbx_seq_one_letter_code
_entity_poly.pdbx_strand_id
1 'polypeptide(L)'
;MENTTSPVIQLLSKELIEQRDKILNQLPNNYSELIEQSYIYKRVPKEYMLSSILFTISSSVGLVFKLDALGYSNYGNAYFTIIGSRGDTKSEAISIATAPLKISDDKDYDKYRENKSNQTDEDPPIKRKQILLQDATIESAQLSHENNPSGIGICKDEIFDLIQNMSNSNSRDGQKWRTFLLESYTNKFVDIGRKTTDSFRIKKTYLTLIGGLQHQFLPKMFANGNLESGFIDRILFTNILQRNKQMTFGNIEEKVISKYNHSIENILAYKRQSEKSNESIKELTISLTDEAHRTLFDYTQQLLNRQSIAVKPYEEYYSKMSISIHKLCILVFMMCRAQESTFKSQLDMADVNLAIELNEFYFMNFQLIVRSHFNSSQSKMNVDDVVRMAIKNNASQKAVAEITGLHKGTISKKWNKYAS
;
A
#
# COMPACT_ATOMS: atom_id res chain seq x y z
N MET A 1 2.16 -26.08 20.64
CA MET A 1 2.95 -25.15 21.47
C MET A 1 2.46 -23.75 21.14
N GLU A 2 1.57 -23.21 21.98
CA GLU A 2 1.10 -21.84 21.86
C GLU A 2 2.29 -20.91 22.06
N ASN A 3 2.65 -20.15 21.01
CA ASN A 3 3.60 -19.06 21.15
C ASN A 3 2.98 -18.02 22.08
N THR A 4 3.42 -18.01 23.34
CA THR A 4 3.14 -16.92 24.29
C THR A 4 3.67 -15.63 23.66
N THR A 5 2.74 -14.87 23.09
CA THR A 5 3.04 -13.60 22.43
C THR A 5 3.49 -12.61 23.52
N SER A 6 4.61 -11.92 23.31
CA SER A 6 5.14 -10.96 24.29
C SER A 6 4.06 -9.97 24.76
N PRO A 7 3.98 -9.61 26.06
CA PRO A 7 3.01 -8.65 26.58
C PRO A 7 2.97 -7.33 25.80
N VAL A 8 4.12 -6.89 25.28
CA VAL A 8 4.24 -5.68 24.44
C VAL A 8 3.50 -5.82 23.10
N ILE A 9 3.53 -7.01 22.50
CA ILE A 9 2.83 -7.29 21.24
C ILE A 9 1.32 -7.34 21.49
N GLN A 10 0.88 -7.92 22.61
CA GLN A 10 -0.52 -7.96 22.98
C GLN A 10 -1.10 -6.56 23.21
N LEU A 11 -0.37 -5.69 23.91
CA LEU A 11 -0.76 -4.30 24.13
C LEU A 11 -0.88 -3.55 22.79
N LEU A 12 0.13 -3.64 21.93
CA LEU A 12 0.12 -2.98 20.62
C LEU A 12 -1.05 -3.45 19.75
N SER A 13 -1.35 -4.76 19.75
CA SER A 13 -2.51 -5.29 19.04
C SER A 13 -3.84 -4.74 19.57
N LYS A 14 -3.95 -4.51 20.89
CA LYS A 14 -5.14 -3.90 21.49
C LYS A 14 -5.29 -2.44 21.08
N GLU A 15 -4.23 -1.65 21.19
CA GLU A 15 -4.21 -0.24 20.75
C GLU A 15 -4.56 -0.14 19.25
N LEU A 16 -4.09 -1.09 18.44
CA LEU A 16 -4.36 -1.14 17.01
C LEU A 16 -5.83 -1.45 16.69
N ILE A 17 -6.50 -2.26 17.50
CA ILE A 17 -7.94 -2.51 17.42
C ILE A 17 -8.71 -1.24 17.78
N GLU A 18 -8.35 -0.57 18.88
CA GLU A 18 -8.97 0.69 19.29
C GLU A 18 -8.81 1.77 18.22
N GLN A 19 -7.62 1.89 17.63
CA GLN A 19 -7.32 2.80 16.53
C GLN A 19 -8.18 2.49 15.29
N ARG A 20 -8.29 1.21 14.90
CA ARG A 20 -9.16 0.78 13.80
C ARG A 20 -10.61 1.19 14.07
N ASP A 21 -11.14 0.90 15.25
CA ASP A 21 -12.55 1.17 15.56
C ASP A 21 -12.84 2.67 15.59
N LYS A 22 -11.88 3.48 16.09
CA LYS A 22 -11.93 4.95 16.02
C LYS A 22 -12.00 5.47 14.57
N ILE A 23 -11.24 4.87 13.65
CA ILE A 23 -11.31 5.21 12.21
C ILE A 23 -12.68 4.87 11.65
N LEU A 24 -13.15 3.64 11.88
CA LEU A 24 -14.43 3.16 11.33
C LEU A 24 -15.62 4.01 11.76
N ASN A 25 -15.61 4.51 13.01
CA ASN A 25 -16.65 5.39 13.54
C ASN A 25 -16.67 6.79 12.90
N GLN A 26 -15.57 7.22 12.27
CA GLN A 26 -15.47 8.50 11.57
C GLN A 26 -15.74 8.38 10.06
N LEU A 27 -15.83 7.14 9.53
CA LEU A 27 -16.08 6.95 8.11
C LEU A 27 -17.54 7.25 7.74
N PRO A 28 -17.78 7.79 6.53
CA PRO A 28 -19.13 7.88 5.98
C PRO A 28 -19.84 6.51 5.92
N ASN A 29 -21.16 6.52 6.15
CA ASN A 29 -21.97 5.30 6.32
C ASN A 29 -21.88 4.33 5.13
N ASN A 30 -21.76 4.83 3.91
CA ASN A 30 -21.59 4.01 2.70
C ASN A 30 -20.33 3.12 2.74
N TYR A 31 -19.31 3.46 3.52
CA TYR A 31 -18.13 2.61 3.74
C TYR A 31 -18.22 1.81 5.03
N SER A 32 -18.62 2.43 6.15
CA SER A 32 -18.69 1.72 7.44
C SER A 32 -19.75 0.61 7.43
N GLU A 33 -20.94 0.84 6.84
CA GLU A 33 -21.98 -0.19 6.66
C GLU A 33 -21.43 -1.38 5.84
N LEU A 34 -20.70 -1.10 4.75
CA LEU A 34 -20.12 -2.15 3.91
C LEU A 34 -19.07 -2.96 4.68
N ILE A 35 -18.22 -2.30 5.47
CA ILE A 35 -17.19 -2.95 6.30
C ILE A 35 -17.85 -3.86 7.34
N GLU A 36 -18.87 -3.36 8.05
CA GLU A 36 -19.58 -4.13 9.08
C GLU A 36 -20.32 -5.33 8.48
N GLN A 37 -21.08 -5.13 7.40
CA GLN A 37 -21.81 -6.23 6.78
C GLN A 37 -20.87 -7.25 6.12
N SER A 38 -19.75 -6.81 5.55
CA SER A 38 -18.71 -7.72 5.06
C SER A 38 -18.10 -8.56 6.18
N TYR A 39 -17.90 -7.96 7.36
CA TYR A 39 -17.46 -8.69 8.55
C TYR A 39 -18.50 -9.70 9.02
N ILE A 40 -19.78 -9.34 9.06
CA ILE A 40 -20.87 -10.20 9.56
C ILE A 40 -21.16 -11.37 8.60
N TYR A 41 -21.39 -11.09 7.32
CA TYR A 41 -21.89 -12.07 6.35
C TYR A 41 -20.80 -12.77 5.55
N LYS A 42 -19.65 -12.11 5.33
CA LYS A 42 -18.52 -12.65 4.56
C LYS A 42 -17.32 -13.02 5.45
N ARG A 43 -17.37 -12.68 6.73
CA ARG A 43 -16.28 -12.90 7.72
C ARG A 43 -14.98 -12.19 7.34
N VAL A 44 -15.07 -11.18 6.49
CA VAL A 44 -13.92 -10.37 6.09
C VAL A 44 -13.49 -9.51 7.27
N PRO A 45 -12.23 -9.60 7.74
CA PRO A 45 -11.74 -8.71 8.79
C PRO A 45 -11.91 -7.24 8.40
N LYS A 46 -12.34 -6.40 9.33
CA LYS A 46 -12.72 -5.00 9.05
C LYS A 46 -11.54 -4.21 8.46
N GLU A 47 -10.36 -4.41 9.01
CA GLU A 47 -9.11 -3.82 8.56
C GLU A 47 -8.73 -4.23 7.12
N TYR A 48 -9.03 -5.46 6.70
CA TYR A 48 -8.79 -5.90 5.32
C TYR A 48 -9.73 -5.18 4.35
N MET A 49 -11.00 -5.05 4.75
CA MET A 49 -11.99 -4.35 3.94
C MET A 49 -11.65 -2.86 3.82
N LEU A 50 -11.23 -2.22 4.92
CA LEU A 50 -10.77 -0.83 4.93
C LEU A 50 -9.63 -0.59 3.92
N SER A 51 -8.55 -1.38 3.99
CA SER A 51 -7.42 -1.24 3.05
C SER A 51 -7.82 -1.55 1.60
N SER A 52 -8.75 -2.47 1.38
CA SER A 52 -9.26 -2.79 0.04
C SER A 52 -10.12 -1.67 -0.54
N ILE A 53 -10.93 -1.00 0.30
CA ILE A 53 -11.69 0.21 -0.07
C ILE A 53 -10.74 1.35 -0.42
N LEU A 54 -9.73 1.61 0.43
CA LEU A 54 -8.74 2.67 0.17
C LEU A 54 -7.96 2.44 -1.12
N PHE A 55 -7.58 1.19 -1.42
CA PHE A 55 -7.01 0.83 -2.73
C PHE A 55 -7.97 1.13 -3.88
N THR A 56 -9.24 0.77 -3.73
CA THR A 56 -10.26 0.98 -4.77
C THR A 56 -10.45 2.47 -5.06
N ILE A 57 -10.56 3.29 -4.02
CA ILE A 57 -10.66 4.74 -4.13
C ILE A 57 -9.39 5.30 -4.77
N SER A 58 -8.22 4.91 -4.27
CA SER A 58 -6.92 5.32 -4.83
C SER A 58 -6.82 5.03 -6.33
N SER A 59 -7.31 3.87 -6.79
CA SER A 59 -7.31 3.49 -8.21
C SER A 59 -8.30 4.30 -9.05
N SER A 60 -9.41 4.72 -8.44
CA SER A 60 -10.48 5.50 -9.08
C SER A 60 -10.09 6.96 -9.28
N VAL A 61 -9.29 7.52 -8.37
CA VAL A 61 -8.87 8.94 -8.33
C VAL A 61 -7.96 9.32 -9.50
N GLY A 62 -6.84 8.60 -9.68
CA GLY A 62 -5.86 8.91 -10.73
C GLY A 62 -5.18 10.28 -10.59
N LEU A 63 -4.49 10.72 -11.65
CA LEU A 63 -3.86 12.05 -11.76
C LEU A 63 -4.87 13.20 -11.89
N VAL A 64 -6.15 12.96 -11.61
CA VAL A 64 -7.21 13.95 -11.73
C VAL A 64 -7.33 14.80 -10.48
N PHE A 65 -7.03 14.24 -9.31
CA PHE A 65 -7.13 14.97 -8.04
C PHE A 65 -5.76 15.13 -7.41
N LYS A 66 -5.43 16.39 -7.13
CA LYS A 66 -4.12 16.82 -6.66
C LYS A 66 -4.25 17.58 -5.35
N LEU A 67 -3.32 17.39 -4.44
CA LEU A 67 -3.19 18.20 -3.23
C LEU A 67 -1.87 18.97 -3.29
N ASP A 68 -1.98 20.30 -3.29
CA ASP A 68 -0.84 21.20 -3.12
C ASP A 68 -0.81 21.67 -1.67
N ALA A 69 0.15 21.17 -0.90
CA ALA A 69 0.31 21.53 0.51
C ALA A 69 1.78 21.46 0.92
N LEU A 70 2.18 22.34 1.84
CA LEU A 70 3.53 22.37 2.42
C LEU A 70 4.67 22.44 1.38
N GLY A 71 4.42 23.07 0.23
CA GLY A 71 5.40 23.18 -0.87
C GLY A 71 5.50 21.93 -1.77
N TYR A 72 4.65 20.93 -1.59
CA TYR A 72 4.63 19.70 -2.38
C TYR A 72 3.28 19.49 -3.08
N SER A 73 3.36 18.91 -4.27
CA SER A 73 2.20 18.45 -5.05
C SER A 73 2.13 16.93 -4.97
N ASN A 74 1.05 16.40 -4.39
CA ASN A 74 0.83 14.96 -4.26
C ASN A 74 -0.46 14.50 -4.94
N TYR A 75 -0.49 13.23 -5.31
CA TYR A 75 -1.68 12.54 -5.83
C TYR A 75 -2.00 11.31 -4.99
N GLY A 76 -3.25 10.83 -5.06
CA GLY A 76 -3.79 9.81 -4.16
C GLY A 76 -3.26 8.38 -4.35
N ASN A 77 -2.18 8.14 -5.10
CA ASN A 77 -1.69 6.78 -5.36
C ASN A 77 -0.98 6.18 -4.14
N ALA A 78 -1.42 5.00 -3.70
CA ALA A 78 -0.89 4.31 -2.53
C ALA A 78 -0.72 2.80 -2.75
N TYR A 79 0.12 2.17 -1.93
CA TYR A 79 0.46 0.74 -2.00
C TYR A 79 0.02 0.04 -0.71
N PHE A 80 -0.89 -0.91 -0.82
CA PHE A 80 -1.47 -1.64 0.29
C PHE A 80 -1.01 -3.10 0.26
N THR A 81 -0.78 -3.69 1.42
CA THR A 81 -0.49 -5.13 1.51
C THR A 81 -1.25 -5.73 2.68
N ILE A 82 -2.07 -6.73 2.39
CA ILE A 82 -2.90 -7.43 3.37
C ILE A 82 -2.17 -8.71 3.80
N ILE A 83 -1.81 -8.77 5.07
CA ILE A 83 -1.02 -9.84 5.67
C ILE A 83 -1.92 -10.81 6.40
N GLY A 84 -1.99 -12.05 5.90
CA GLY A 84 -2.88 -13.08 6.42
C GLY A 84 -2.42 -14.47 6.03
N SER A 85 -2.86 -15.48 6.77
CA SER A 85 -2.74 -16.88 6.37
C SER A 85 -3.65 -17.23 5.19
N ARG A 86 -3.48 -18.41 4.61
CA ARG A 86 -4.44 -18.97 3.64
C ARG A 86 -5.80 -19.14 4.33
N GLY A 87 -6.89 -18.78 3.64
CA GLY A 87 -8.24 -18.84 4.21
C GLY A 87 -8.66 -17.60 5.01
N ASP A 88 -7.79 -16.60 5.18
CA ASP A 88 -8.11 -15.36 5.94
C ASP A 88 -8.98 -14.36 5.14
N THR A 89 -9.69 -14.80 4.10
CA THR A 89 -10.61 -13.95 3.29
C THR A 89 -9.96 -12.70 2.66
N LYS A 90 -8.63 -12.69 2.46
CA LYS A 90 -7.89 -11.58 1.82
C LYS A 90 -8.45 -11.27 0.42
N SER A 91 -8.53 -12.29 -0.42
CA SER A 91 -9.03 -12.16 -1.80
C SER A 91 -10.52 -11.78 -1.83
N GLU A 92 -11.31 -12.20 -0.85
CA GLU A 92 -12.72 -11.81 -0.72
C GLU A 92 -12.84 -10.31 -0.45
N ALA A 93 -12.05 -9.76 0.48
CA ALA A 93 -12.02 -8.33 0.78
C ALA A 93 -11.70 -7.49 -0.47
N ILE A 94 -10.63 -7.88 -1.18
CA ILE A 94 -10.21 -7.22 -2.42
C ILE A 94 -11.30 -7.36 -3.49
N SER A 95 -11.91 -8.53 -3.64
CA SER A 95 -12.94 -8.78 -4.65
C SER A 95 -14.19 -7.92 -4.43
N ILE A 96 -14.69 -7.85 -3.18
CA ILE A 96 -15.86 -7.04 -2.85
C ILE A 96 -15.56 -5.56 -3.08
N ALA A 97 -14.43 -5.06 -2.57
CA ALA A 97 -14.10 -3.65 -2.68
C ALA A 97 -13.87 -3.22 -4.14
N THR A 98 -13.22 -4.06 -4.97
CA THR A 98 -12.89 -3.73 -6.37
C THR A 98 -14.02 -4.02 -7.36
N ALA A 99 -15.14 -4.60 -6.93
CA ALA A 99 -16.29 -4.89 -7.79
C ALA A 99 -16.74 -3.72 -8.69
N PRO A 100 -16.91 -2.47 -8.21
CA PRO A 100 -17.29 -1.35 -9.07
C PRO A 100 -16.24 -1.00 -10.14
N LEU A 101 -14.94 -1.23 -9.86
CA LEU A 101 -13.89 -1.06 -10.88
C LEU A 101 -14.00 -2.12 -11.97
N LYS A 102 -14.25 -3.38 -11.60
CA LYS A 102 -14.44 -4.48 -12.56
C LYS A 102 -15.64 -4.21 -13.47
N ILE A 103 -16.78 -3.83 -12.89
CA ILE A 103 -17.99 -3.47 -13.65
C ILE A 103 -17.69 -2.33 -14.64
N SER A 104 -16.91 -1.33 -14.21
CA SER A 104 -16.47 -0.22 -15.05
C SER A 104 -15.56 -0.67 -16.20
N ASP A 105 -14.58 -1.54 -15.91
CA ASP A 105 -13.64 -2.08 -16.89
C ASP A 105 -14.31 -3.03 -17.89
N ASP A 106 -15.32 -3.80 -17.46
CA ASP A 106 -16.11 -4.67 -18.34
C ASP A 106 -16.87 -3.82 -19.37
N LYS A 107 -17.54 -2.75 -18.93
CA LYS A 107 -18.21 -1.79 -19.82
C LYS A 107 -17.24 -1.15 -20.82
N ASP A 108 -16.04 -0.79 -20.37
CA ASP A 108 -15.03 -0.18 -21.23
C ASP A 108 -14.41 -1.21 -22.21
N TYR A 109 -14.33 -2.49 -21.81
CA TYR A 109 -13.91 -3.58 -22.67
C TYR A 109 -14.93 -3.88 -23.76
N ASP A 110 -16.23 -3.94 -23.44
CA ASP A 110 -17.29 -4.17 -24.41
C ASP A 110 -17.30 -3.07 -25.48
N LYS A 111 -17.20 -1.80 -25.05
CA LYS A 111 -17.05 -0.65 -25.97
C LYS A 111 -15.79 -0.75 -26.83
N TYR A 112 -14.67 -1.15 -26.23
CA TYR A 112 -13.43 -1.36 -26.98
C TYR A 112 -13.58 -2.44 -28.04
N ARG A 113 -14.26 -3.56 -27.72
CA ARG A 113 -14.53 -4.67 -28.66
C ARG A 113 -15.41 -4.22 -29.81
N GLU A 114 -16.49 -3.49 -29.52
CA GLU A 114 -17.41 -2.95 -30.52
C GLU A 114 -16.71 -1.95 -31.45
N ASN A 115 -15.97 -0.99 -30.89
CA ASN A 115 -15.24 -0.01 -31.70
C ASN A 115 -14.16 -0.68 -32.55
N LYS A 116 -13.47 -1.69 -32.01
CA LYS A 116 -12.45 -2.44 -32.74
C LYS A 116 -13.01 -3.26 -33.88
N SER A 117 -14.22 -3.83 -33.76
CA SER A 117 -14.87 -4.53 -34.87
C SER A 117 -15.30 -3.60 -35.99
N ASN A 118 -15.55 -2.32 -35.68
CA ASN A 118 -15.94 -1.30 -36.65
C ASN A 118 -14.73 -0.52 -37.21
N GLN A 119 -13.52 -0.85 -36.76
CA GLN A 119 -12.29 -0.14 -37.14
C GLN A 119 -11.83 -0.58 -38.53
N THR A 120 -11.51 0.39 -39.38
CA THR A 120 -10.84 0.17 -40.66
C THR A 120 -9.32 0.26 -40.51
N ASP A 121 -8.56 -0.28 -41.47
CA ASP A 121 -7.09 -0.21 -41.44
C ASP A 121 -6.53 1.22 -41.49
N GLU A 122 -7.35 2.20 -41.89
CA GLU A 122 -6.98 3.63 -41.93
C GLU A 122 -7.21 4.35 -40.59
N ASP A 123 -7.98 3.77 -39.68
CA ASP A 123 -8.32 4.40 -38.39
C ASP A 123 -7.18 4.28 -37.38
N PRO A 124 -6.94 5.31 -36.54
CA PRO A 124 -5.91 5.25 -35.50
C PRO A 124 -6.20 4.11 -34.51
N PRO A 125 -5.16 3.44 -33.97
CA PRO A 125 -5.34 2.30 -33.09
C PRO A 125 -6.16 2.67 -31.85
N ILE A 126 -7.28 1.99 -31.68
CA ILE A 126 -8.16 2.20 -30.53
C ILE A 126 -7.47 1.69 -29.28
N LYS A 127 -7.37 2.55 -28.26
CA LYS A 127 -6.76 2.22 -26.97
C LYS A 127 -7.81 1.70 -26.01
N ARG A 128 -7.57 0.54 -25.40
CA ARG A 128 -8.45 0.00 -24.35
C ARG A 128 -8.31 0.83 -23.08
N LYS A 129 -9.45 1.31 -22.56
CA LYS A 129 -9.54 1.84 -21.21
C LYS A 129 -9.62 0.67 -20.21
N GLN A 130 -8.75 0.70 -19.21
CA GLN A 130 -8.69 -0.33 -18.18
C GLN A 130 -8.01 0.26 -16.94
N ILE A 131 -8.71 0.26 -15.82
CA ILE A 131 -8.23 0.82 -14.56
C ILE A 131 -7.57 -0.27 -13.73
N LEU A 132 -8.16 -1.45 -13.62
CA LEU A 132 -7.69 -2.53 -12.76
C LEU A 132 -6.98 -3.61 -13.58
N LEU A 133 -5.71 -3.84 -13.25
CA LEU A 133 -4.92 -4.94 -13.79
C LEU A 133 -4.73 -6.02 -12.73
N GLN A 134 -5.07 -7.26 -13.09
CA GLN A 134 -4.84 -8.43 -12.26
C GLN A 134 -3.64 -9.21 -12.79
N ASP A 135 -2.66 -9.46 -11.92
CA ASP A 135 -1.46 -10.26 -12.22
C ASP A 135 -0.72 -9.89 -13.52
N ALA A 136 -0.77 -8.62 -13.90
CA ALA A 136 -0.12 -8.13 -15.11
C ALA A 136 1.42 -8.31 -15.07
N THR A 137 2.01 -8.55 -16.24
CA THR A 137 3.45 -8.42 -16.46
C THR A 137 3.85 -6.95 -16.48
N ILE A 138 5.15 -6.66 -16.34
CA ILE A 138 5.62 -5.26 -16.36
C ILE A 138 5.37 -4.59 -17.70
N GLU A 139 5.53 -5.30 -18.82
CA GLU A 139 5.27 -4.77 -20.17
C GLU A 139 3.80 -4.43 -20.36
N SER A 140 2.90 -5.30 -19.88
CA SER A 140 1.45 -5.09 -19.93
C SER A 140 1.04 -3.92 -19.05
N ALA A 141 1.60 -3.81 -17.84
CA ALA A 141 1.33 -2.70 -16.94
C ALA A 141 1.80 -1.35 -17.51
N GLN A 142 3.00 -1.29 -18.08
CA GLN A 142 3.54 -0.07 -18.71
C GLN A 142 2.70 0.37 -19.91
N LEU A 143 2.34 -0.56 -20.80
CA LEU A 143 1.51 -0.27 -21.96
C LEU A 143 0.09 0.15 -21.54
N SER A 144 -0.47 -0.51 -20.54
CA SER A 144 -1.80 -0.17 -20.02
C SER A 144 -1.80 1.23 -19.39
N HIS A 145 -0.76 1.61 -18.66
CA HIS A 145 -0.62 2.96 -18.12
C HIS A 145 -0.47 4.00 -19.24
N GLU A 146 0.32 3.73 -20.28
CA GLU A 146 0.40 4.60 -21.46
C GLU A 146 -0.98 4.85 -22.10
N ASN A 147 -1.81 3.81 -22.18
CA ASN A 147 -3.17 3.89 -22.70
C ASN A 147 -4.18 4.50 -21.72
N ASN A 148 -3.86 4.50 -20.43
CA ASN A 148 -4.67 5.03 -19.33
C ASN A 148 -3.85 6.06 -18.55
N PRO A 149 -3.59 7.24 -19.15
CA PRO A 149 -2.58 8.18 -18.67
C PRO A 149 -2.86 8.72 -17.27
N SER A 150 -4.13 8.76 -16.84
CA SER A 150 -4.53 9.15 -15.48
C SER A 150 -4.12 8.13 -14.42
N GLY A 151 -3.75 6.91 -14.79
CA GLY A 151 -3.28 5.88 -13.88
C GLY A 151 -4.06 4.58 -13.92
N ILE A 152 -3.40 3.54 -13.41
CA ILE A 152 -3.90 2.17 -13.29
C ILE A 152 -3.68 1.65 -11.87
N GLY A 153 -4.48 0.66 -11.47
CA GLY A 153 -4.29 -0.09 -10.24
C GLY A 153 -3.85 -1.52 -10.51
N ILE A 154 -2.88 -1.98 -9.74
CA ILE A 154 -2.33 -3.33 -9.82
C ILE A 154 -2.90 -4.14 -8.64
N CYS A 155 -3.58 -5.23 -8.95
CA CYS A 155 -4.05 -6.21 -8.00
C CYS A 155 -3.25 -7.51 -8.16
N LYS A 156 -2.58 -7.92 -7.08
CA LYS A 156 -1.74 -9.13 -7.01
C LYS A 156 -2.31 -10.05 -5.94
N ASP A 157 -2.70 -11.27 -6.31
CA ASP A 157 -3.19 -12.24 -5.32
C ASP A 157 -2.12 -12.55 -4.26
N GLU A 158 -0.86 -12.69 -4.71
CA GLU A 158 0.31 -12.84 -3.86
C GLU A 158 1.41 -11.85 -4.27
N ILE A 159 1.66 -10.84 -3.42
CA ILE A 159 2.63 -9.78 -3.70
C ILE A 159 4.09 -10.22 -3.47
N PHE A 160 4.28 -11.34 -2.78
CA PHE A 160 5.61 -11.83 -2.40
C PHE A 160 6.53 -12.02 -3.61
N ASP A 161 6.02 -12.63 -4.69
CA ASP A 161 6.81 -12.90 -5.90
C ASP A 161 7.24 -11.60 -6.59
N LEU A 162 6.37 -10.58 -6.60
CA LEU A 162 6.71 -9.26 -7.14
C LEU A 162 7.86 -8.64 -6.35
N ILE A 163 7.78 -8.66 -5.02
CA ILE A 163 8.82 -8.12 -4.15
C ILE A 163 10.12 -8.89 -4.29
N GLN A 164 10.07 -10.23 -4.27
CA GLN A 164 11.27 -11.06 -4.45
C GLN A 164 11.94 -10.79 -5.79
N ASN A 165 11.17 -10.62 -6.86
CA ASN A 165 11.70 -10.28 -8.17
C ASN A 165 12.37 -8.90 -8.17
N MET A 166 11.78 -7.89 -7.54
CA MET A 166 12.37 -6.53 -7.42
C MET A 166 13.65 -6.51 -6.58
N SER A 167 13.77 -7.44 -5.63
CA SER A 167 14.96 -7.60 -4.80
C SER A 167 16.12 -8.29 -5.50
N ASN A 168 15.85 -9.06 -6.55
CA ASN A 168 16.87 -9.74 -7.33
C ASN A 168 17.52 -8.77 -8.32
N SER A 169 18.76 -8.37 -8.05
CA SER A 169 19.53 -7.46 -8.92
C SER A 169 19.72 -7.97 -10.34
N ASN A 170 19.63 -9.29 -10.58
CA ASN A 170 19.77 -9.87 -11.91
C ASN A 170 18.45 -9.97 -12.67
N SER A 171 17.32 -9.68 -12.02
CA SER A 171 16.00 -9.68 -12.66
C SER A 171 15.77 -8.37 -13.39
N ARG A 172 15.86 -8.40 -14.72
CA ARG A 172 15.57 -7.23 -15.57
C ARG A 172 14.14 -6.73 -15.34
N ASP A 173 13.17 -7.64 -15.22
CA ASP A 173 11.78 -7.26 -15.00
C ASP A 173 11.54 -6.78 -13.56
N GLY A 174 12.26 -7.35 -12.59
CA GLY A 174 12.31 -6.85 -11.22
C GLY A 174 12.81 -5.41 -11.14
N GLN A 175 13.90 -5.07 -11.83
CA GLN A 175 14.40 -3.69 -11.89
C GLN A 175 13.38 -2.74 -12.54
N LYS A 176 12.74 -3.14 -13.64
CA LYS A 176 11.69 -2.32 -14.29
C LYS A 176 10.50 -2.09 -13.36
N TRP A 177 10.02 -3.13 -12.67
CA TRP A 177 8.94 -3.02 -11.68
C TRP A 177 9.32 -2.06 -10.55
N ARG A 178 10.53 -2.21 -10.01
CA ARG A 178 11.05 -1.34 -8.95
C ARG A 178 11.06 0.12 -9.40
N THR A 179 11.64 0.42 -10.56
CA THR A 179 11.63 1.79 -11.11
C THR A 179 10.21 2.29 -11.32
N PHE A 180 9.34 1.49 -11.93
CA PHE A 180 7.99 1.93 -12.24
C PHE A 180 7.17 2.27 -10.98
N LEU A 181 7.27 1.45 -9.93
CA LEU A 181 6.61 1.70 -8.64
C LEU A 181 7.26 2.87 -7.89
N LEU A 182 8.60 2.97 -7.85
CA LEU A 182 9.26 4.07 -7.12
C LEU A 182 9.01 5.43 -7.77
N GLU A 183 9.12 5.53 -9.09
CA GLU A 183 8.82 6.76 -9.83
C GLU A 183 7.33 7.12 -9.69
N SER A 184 6.46 6.10 -9.75
CA SER A 184 5.03 6.31 -9.57
C SER A 184 4.64 6.76 -8.18
N TYR A 185 5.32 6.33 -7.13
CA TYR A 185 5.03 6.80 -5.78
C TYR A 185 5.11 8.33 -5.68
N THR A 186 6.04 8.94 -6.42
CA THR A 186 6.24 10.40 -6.51
C THR A 186 5.74 11.02 -7.83
N ASN A 187 4.95 10.27 -8.60
CA ASN A 187 4.33 10.68 -9.87
C ASN A 187 5.29 11.22 -10.95
N LYS A 188 6.53 10.73 -10.96
CA LYS A 188 7.56 11.11 -11.93
C LYS A 188 7.36 10.43 -13.28
N PHE A 189 8.16 10.81 -14.28
CA PHE A 189 8.09 10.19 -15.59
C PHE A 189 8.83 8.85 -15.62
N VAL A 190 8.49 8.01 -16.59
CA VAL A 190 9.27 6.81 -16.93
C VAL A 190 9.41 6.73 -18.44
N ASP A 191 10.64 6.51 -18.92
CA ASP A 191 10.94 6.24 -20.32
C ASP A 191 11.04 4.72 -20.55
N ILE A 192 10.27 4.20 -21.52
CA ILE A 192 10.23 2.77 -21.85
C ILE A 192 10.87 2.58 -23.22
N GLY A 193 12.13 2.14 -23.23
CA GLY A 193 12.84 1.75 -24.44
C GLY A 193 12.53 0.30 -24.84
N ARG A 194 12.00 0.09 -26.04
CA ARG A 194 11.72 -1.23 -26.62
C ARG A 194 12.52 -1.42 -27.91
N LYS A 195 13.03 -2.65 -28.11
CA LYS A 195 13.83 -3.00 -29.31
C LYS A 195 12.96 -3.38 -30.50
N THR A 196 11.82 -4.03 -30.25
CA THR A 196 10.98 -4.68 -31.25
C THR A 196 9.64 -3.98 -31.50
N THR A 197 9.28 -3.03 -30.63
CA THR A 197 8.04 -2.25 -30.69
C THR A 197 8.39 -0.80 -30.37
N ASP A 198 7.42 0.10 -30.55
CA ASP A 198 7.63 1.52 -30.29
C ASP A 198 8.04 1.77 -28.84
N SER A 199 9.04 2.64 -28.69
CA SER A 199 9.43 3.18 -27.41
C SER A 199 8.51 4.35 -27.06
N PHE A 200 8.16 4.50 -25.79
CA PHE A 200 7.24 5.54 -25.35
C PHE A 200 7.63 6.09 -23.98
N ARG A 201 7.10 7.27 -23.67
CA ARG A 201 7.30 7.95 -22.40
C ARG A 201 5.98 8.13 -21.68
N ILE A 202 5.93 7.67 -20.43
CA ILE A 202 4.86 8.03 -19.50
C ILE A 202 5.28 9.30 -18.78
N LYS A 203 4.61 10.42 -19.08
CA LYS A 203 5.00 11.76 -18.59
C LYS A 203 4.79 11.95 -17.08
N LYS A 204 3.70 11.40 -16.54
CA LYS A 204 3.40 11.33 -15.11
C LYS A 204 2.90 9.93 -14.82
N THR A 205 3.57 9.21 -13.92
CA THR A 205 3.16 7.85 -13.55
C THR A 205 2.17 7.88 -12.38
N TYR A 206 1.22 6.95 -12.38
CA TYR A 206 0.24 6.76 -11.32
C TYR A 206 -0.18 5.30 -11.28
N LEU A 207 0.36 4.60 -10.31
CA LEU A 207 0.13 3.21 -10.01
C LEU A 207 -0.37 3.14 -8.59
N THR A 208 -1.43 2.37 -8.40
CA THR A 208 -1.81 1.86 -7.09
C THR A 208 -1.49 0.38 -7.04
N LEU A 209 -1.31 -0.16 -5.84
CA LEU A 209 -0.99 -1.57 -5.66
C LEU A 209 -1.75 -2.11 -4.46
N ILE A 210 -2.37 -3.27 -4.62
CA ILE A 210 -2.81 -4.08 -3.50
C ILE A 210 -2.37 -5.52 -3.74
N GLY A 211 -1.96 -6.20 -2.67
CA GLY A 211 -1.84 -7.64 -2.74
C GLY A 211 -1.82 -8.35 -1.40
N GLY A 212 -2.06 -9.65 -1.47
CA GLY A 212 -1.98 -10.54 -0.32
C GLY A 212 -0.54 -10.93 0.00
N LEU A 213 -0.22 -11.01 1.29
CA LEU A 213 1.04 -11.56 1.78
C LEU A 213 0.76 -12.60 2.86
N GLN A 214 1.45 -13.73 2.79
CA GLN A 214 1.38 -14.74 3.85
C GLN A 214 2.37 -14.41 4.97
N HIS A 215 1.96 -14.55 6.23
CA HIS A 215 2.80 -14.25 7.41
C HIS A 215 4.19 -14.91 7.36
N GLN A 216 4.25 -16.14 6.85
CA GLN A 216 5.50 -16.92 6.71
C GLN A 216 6.55 -16.27 5.80
N PHE A 217 6.15 -15.35 4.93
CA PHE A 217 7.06 -14.66 4.00
C PHE A 217 7.56 -13.32 4.52
N LEU A 218 7.00 -12.80 5.63
CA LEU A 218 7.46 -11.55 6.24
C LEU A 218 8.96 -11.56 6.57
N PRO A 219 9.54 -12.59 7.22
CA PRO A 219 10.97 -12.58 7.51
C PRO A 219 11.83 -12.46 6.25
N LYS A 220 11.41 -13.09 5.15
CA LYS A 220 12.12 -13.02 3.86
C LYS A 220 11.97 -11.64 3.20
N MET A 221 10.81 -11.00 3.36
CA MET A 221 10.59 -9.64 2.84
C MET A 221 11.47 -8.61 3.52
N PHE A 222 11.75 -8.74 4.82
CA PHE A 222 12.57 -7.79 5.56
C PHE A 222 14.06 -8.18 5.62
N ALA A 223 14.43 -9.38 5.15
CA ALA A 223 15.83 -9.82 5.04
C ALA A 223 16.53 -9.29 3.78
N ASN A 224 17.86 -9.48 3.70
CA ASN A 224 18.69 -9.34 2.50
C ASN A 224 18.60 -7.97 1.77
N GLY A 225 18.63 -6.86 2.50
CA GLY A 225 18.67 -5.53 1.88
C GLY A 225 17.36 -5.09 1.20
N ASN A 226 16.26 -5.84 1.35
CA ASN A 226 14.95 -5.45 0.80
C ASN A 226 14.41 -4.16 1.42
N LEU A 227 14.73 -3.92 2.69
CA LEU A 227 14.49 -2.63 3.37
C LEU A 227 15.21 -1.50 2.65
N GLU A 228 16.44 -1.72 2.18
CA GLU A 228 17.27 -0.75 1.46
C GLU A 228 16.75 -0.45 0.05
N SER A 229 15.79 -1.23 -0.46
CA SER A 229 15.21 -1.01 -1.79
C SER A 229 14.40 0.29 -1.87
N GLY A 230 13.96 0.82 -0.73
CA GLY A 230 13.03 1.94 -0.63
C GLY A 230 11.64 1.60 -1.17
N PHE A 231 11.28 0.34 -1.37
CA PHE A 231 9.91 -0.01 -1.73
C PHE A 231 9.06 -0.34 -0.49
N ILE A 232 9.65 -1.07 0.45
CA ILE A 232 8.98 -1.57 1.66
C ILE A 232 8.47 -0.44 2.57
N ASP A 233 9.24 0.63 2.69
CA ASP A 233 8.91 1.83 3.47
C ASP A 233 7.67 2.58 2.93
N ARG A 234 7.26 2.33 1.68
CA ARG A 234 6.09 2.94 1.04
C ARG A 234 4.82 2.09 1.16
N ILE A 235 4.92 0.86 1.67
CA ILE A 235 3.79 -0.07 1.77
C ILE A 235 3.00 0.20 3.06
N LEU A 236 1.69 0.35 2.89
CA LEU A 236 0.69 0.43 3.95
C LEU A 236 0.25 -1.00 4.30
N PHE A 237 0.95 -1.60 5.26
CA PHE A 237 0.70 -2.97 5.69
C PHE A 237 -0.52 -3.09 6.59
N THR A 238 -1.29 -4.16 6.43
CA THR A 238 -2.46 -4.47 7.27
C THR A 238 -2.35 -5.90 7.78
N ASN A 239 -2.18 -6.07 9.09
CA ASN A 239 -2.27 -7.37 9.75
C ASN A 239 -3.72 -7.68 10.09
N ILE A 240 -4.03 -8.95 10.29
CA ILE A 240 -5.31 -9.33 10.90
C ILE A 240 -5.32 -9.00 12.38
N LEU A 241 -6.33 -8.24 12.81
CA LEU A 241 -6.54 -7.79 14.17
C LEU A 241 -7.69 -8.58 14.81
N GLN A 242 -8.75 -8.83 14.04
CA GLN A 242 -9.92 -9.53 14.55
C GLN A 242 -10.52 -10.48 13.51
N ARG A 243 -10.81 -11.70 13.95
CA ARG A 243 -11.48 -12.73 13.14
C ARG A 243 -12.94 -12.85 13.54
N ASN A 244 -13.83 -12.87 12.55
CA ASN A 244 -15.19 -13.35 12.79
C ASN A 244 -15.21 -14.88 12.77
N LYS A 245 -15.43 -15.51 13.93
CA LYS A 245 -15.55 -16.97 14.06
C LYS A 245 -16.99 -17.47 13.90
N GLN A 246 -17.97 -16.56 13.87
CA GLN A 246 -19.38 -16.89 13.75
C GLN A 246 -19.81 -16.83 12.28
N MET A 247 -20.67 -17.76 11.88
CA MET A 247 -21.37 -17.68 10.60
C MET A 247 -22.74 -17.03 10.84
N THR A 248 -23.08 -16.06 10.00
CA THR A 248 -24.38 -15.41 10.02
C THR A 248 -25.07 -15.72 8.70
N PHE A 249 -26.31 -16.22 8.76
CA PHE A 249 -27.12 -16.44 7.56
C PHE A 249 -27.59 -15.09 7.00
N GLY A 250 -27.45 -14.90 5.70
CA GLY A 250 -27.81 -13.67 5.01
C GLY A 250 -26.74 -13.22 4.02
N ASN A 251 -26.96 -12.05 3.44
CA ASN A 251 -26.04 -11.40 2.52
C ASN A 251 -25.90 -9.93 2.91
N ILE A 252 -24.84 -9.30 2.42
CA ILE A 252 -24.72 -7.84 2.45
C ILE A 252 -25.93 -7.27 1.71
N GLU A 253 -26.60 -6.29 2.32
CA GLU A 253 -27.76 -5.63 1.76
C GLU A 253 -27.41 -4.97 0.42
N GLU A 254 -28.29 -5.15 -0.57
CA GLU A 254 -28.10 -4.58 -1.91
C GLU A 254 -27.98 -3.05 -1.86
N LYS A 255 -28.71 -2.40 -0.96
CA LYS A 255 -28.64 -0.95 -0.75
C LYS A 255 -27.25 -0.50 -0.27
N VAL A 256 -26.60 -1.28 0.58
CA VAL A 256 -25.24 -0.99 1.08
C VAL A 256 -24.23 -1.11 -0.06
N ILE A 257 -24.31 -2.19 -0.84
CA ILE A 257 -23.48 -2.39 -2.04
C ILE A 257 -23.70 -1.24 -3.03
N SER A 258 -24.96 -0.88 -3.28
CA SER A 258 -25.33 0.18 -4.22
C SER A 258 -24.79 1.55 -3.79
N LYS A 259 -24.92 1.93 -2.51
CA LYS A 259 -24.34 3.19 -1.99
C LYS A 259 -22.83 3.23 -2.19
N TYR A 260 -22.12 2.16 -1.82
CA TYR A 260 -20.67 2.08 -2.02
C TYR A 260 -20.28 2.19 -3.50
N ASN A 261 -20.93 1.40 -4.36
CA ASN A 261 -20.67 1.42 -5.79
C ASN A 261 -20.93 2.82 -6.37
N HIS A 262 -22.00 3.49 -5.97
CA HIS A 262 -22.33 4.83 -6.41
C HIS A 262 -21.23 5.84 -6.07
N SER A 263 -20.62 5.75 -4.88
CA SER A 263 -19.47 6.59 -4.53
C SER A 263 -18.30 6.38 -5.49
N ILE A 264 -17.94 5.12 -5.79
CA ILE A 264 -16.86 4.82 -6.72
C ILE A 264 -17.19 5.28 -8.14
N GLU A 265 -18.43 5.05 -8.59
CA GLU A 265 -18.93 5.49 -9.89
C GLU A 265 -18.86 7.01 -10.06
N ASN A 266 -19.18 7.79 -9.02
CA ASN A 266 -19.08 9.25 -9.06
C ASN A 266 -17.63 9.73 -9.25
N ILE A 267 -16.66 9.10 -8.56
CA ILE A 267 -15.23 9.40 -8.75
C ILE A 267 -14.80 9.07 -10.19
N LEU A 268 -15.19 7.89 -10.69
CA LEU A 268 -14.87 7.44 -12.04
C LEU A 268 -15.51 8.31 -13.11
N ALA A 269 -16.75 8.77 -12.90
CA ALA A 269 -17.46 9.67 -13.80
C ALA A 269 -16.72 11.00 -13.92
N TYR A 270 -16.28 11.57 -12.79
CA TYR A 270 -15.48 12.79 -12.78
C TYR A 270 -14.12 12.59 -13.49
N LYS A 271 -13.42 11.49 -13.20
CA LYS A 271 -12.16 11.14 -13.89
C LYS A 271 -12.35 11.04 -15.41
N ARG A 272 -13.40 10.34 -15.86
CA ARG A 272 -13.73 10.23 -17.29
C ARG A 272 -14.05 11.57 -17.92
N GLN A 273 -14.73 12.46 -17.20
CA GLN A 273 -14.99 13.81 -17.67
C GLN A 273 -13.68 14.58 -17.88
N SER A 274 -12.76 14.55 -16.90
CA SER A 274 -11.49 15.29 -16.98
C SER A 274 -10.55 14.76 -18.09
N GLU A 275 -10.72 13.50 -18.48
CA GLU A 275 -9.97 12.88 -19.58
C GLU A 275 -10.47 13.26 -20.98
N LYS A 276 -11.64 13.88 -21.12
CA LYS A 276 -12.17 14.27 -22.43
C LYS A 276 -11.29 15.34 -23.09
N SER A 277 -11.14 15.24 -24.41
CA SER A 277 -10.27 16.16 -25.17
C SER A 277 -10.72 17.63 -25.11
N ASN A 278 -12.02 17.88 -24.96
CA ASN A 278 -12.61 19.22 -24.89
C ASN A 278 -12.63 19.81 -23.46
N GLU A 279 -12.24 19.06 -22.44
CA GLU A 279 -12.20 19.55 -21.07
C GLU A 279 -10.95 20.40 -20.85
N SER A 280 -11.14 21.65 -20.43
CA SER A 280 -10.04 22.60 -20.20
C SER A 280 -9.33 22.32 -18.86
N ILE A 281 -10.07 21.85 -17.86
CA ILE A 281 -9.56 21.52 -16.53
C ILE A 281 -9.41 20.01 -16.40
N LYS A 282 -8.18 19.53 -16.61
CA LYS A 282 -7.86 18.08 -16.53
C LYS A 282 -7.54 17.61 -15.12
N GLU A 283 -7.09 18.51 -14.26
CA GLU A 283 -6.69 18.25 -12.87
C GLU A 283 -7.46 19.20 -11.93
N LEU A 284 -8.04 18.66 -10.87
CA LEU A 284 -8.66 19.39 -9.77
C LEU A 284 -7.69 19.48 -8.61
N THR A 285 -7.38 20.70 -8.17
CA THR A 285 -6.56 20.92 -6.96
C THR A 285 -7.48 21.04 -5.75
N ILE A 286 -7.31 20.15 -4.78
CA ILE A 286 -8.05 20.16 -3.52
C ILE A 286 -7.48 21.28 -2.65
N SER A 287 -8.32 22.26 -2.31
CA SER A 287 -7.97 23.34 -1.38
C SER A 287 -8.23 22.91 0.06
N LEU A 288 -7.35 23.30 0.98
CA LEU A 288 -7.53 23.10 2.42
C LEU A 288 -8.13 24.35 3.06
N THR A 289 -8.87 24.16 4.16
CA THR A 289 -9.12 25.26 5.10
C THR A 289 -7.82 25.65 5.83
N ASP A 290 -7.77 26.86 6.40
CA ASP A 290 -6.60 27.31 7.15
C ASP A 290 -6.30 26.40 8.37
N GLU A 291 -7.34 25.95 9.06
CA GLU A 291 -7.22 25.01 10.18
C GLU A 291 -6.66 23.66 9.72
N ALA A 292 -7.19 23.10 8.63
CA ALA A 292 -6.69 21.86 8.04
C ALA A 292 -5.21 21.97 7.64
N HIS A 293 -4.82 23.11 7.04
CA HIS A 293 -3.45 23.36 6.66
C HIS A 293 -2.50 23.40 7.87
N ARG A 294 -2.92 24.05 8.97
CA ARG A 294 -2.16 24.07 10.23
C ARG A 294 -2.04 22.68 10.85
N THR A 295 -3.13 21.92 10.92
CA THR A 295 -3.12 20.55 11.44
C THR A 295 -2.17 19.65 10.64
N LEU A 296 -2.19 19.74 9.31
CA LEU A 296 -1.28 19.00 8.45
C LEU A 296 0.19 19.42 8.64
N PHE A 297 0.44 20.72 8.79
CA PHE A 297 1.77 21.25 9.11
C PHE A 297 2.30 20.70 10.43
N ASP A 298 1.52 20.81 11.51
CA ASP A 298 1.91 20.39 12.85
C ASP A 298 2.21 18.89 12.90
N TYR A 299 1.35 18.07 12.29
CA TYR A 299 1.59 16.63 12.20
C TYR A 299 2.85 16.30 11.39
N THR A 300 3.07 16.98 10.27
CA THR A 300 4.28 16.77 9.46
C THR A 300 5.55 17.15 10.23
N GLN A 301 5.51 18.24 11.01
CA GLN A 301 6.61 18.62 11.89
C GLN A 301 6.87 17.57 12.99
N GLN A 302 5.80 16.98 13.56
CA GLN A 302 5.94 15.88 14.52
C GLN A 302 6.60 14.66 13.89
N LEU A 303 6.27 14.31 12.64
CA LEU A 303 6.92 13.22 11.92
C LEU A 303 8.42 13.48 11.71
N LEU A 304 8.81 14.70 11.34
CA LEU A 304 10.22 15.10 11.22
C LEU A 304 10.97 14.96 12.55
N ASN A 305 10.35 15.40 13.65
CA ASN A 305 10.93 15.25 14.99
C ASN A 305 11.11 13.78 15.35
N ARG A 306 10.08 12.93 15.11
CA ARG A 306 10.16 11.47 15.32
C ARG A 306 11.22 10.81 14.46
N GLN A 307 11.37 11.24 13.21
CA GLN A 307 12.39 10.75 12.29
C GLN A 307 13.80 11.04 12.82
N SER A 308 14.05 12.26 13.33
CA SER A 308 15.38 12.70 13.76
C SER A 308 16.00 11.88 14.91
N ILE A 309 15.15 11.22 15.71
CA ILE A 309 15.56 10.39 16.85
C ILE A 309 15.34 8.89 16.62
N ALA A 310 14.77 8.51 15.46
CA ALA A 310 14.48 7.12 15.16
C ALA A 310 15.71 6.37 14.65
N VAL A 311 15.72 5.05 14.86
CA VAL A 311 16.70 4.14 14.25
C VAL A 311 16.05 3.35 13.13
N LYS A 312 16.85 2.83 12.19
CA LYS A 312 16.36 1.92 11.15
C LYS A 312 15.63 0.71 11.76
N PRO A 313 14.50 0.27 11.19
CA PRO A 313 13.88 0.75 9.94
C PRO A 313 12.85 1.89 10.13
N TYR A 314 12.63 2.39 11.34
CA TYR A 314 11.60 3.40 11.62
C TYR A 314 11.92 4.77 11.02
N GLU A 315 13.19 5.16 10.99
CA GLU A 315 13.65 6.42 10.36
C GLU A 315 13.19 6.53 8.90
N GLU A 316 13.43 5.47 8.11
CA GLU A 316 13.05 5.42 6.69
C GLU A 316 11.53 5.43 6.53
N TYR A 317 10.81 4.72 7.41
CA TYR A 317 9.36 4.70 7.40
C TYR A 317 8.75 6.08 7.70
N TYR A 318 9.26 6.81 8.71
CA TYR A 318 8.78 8.17 9.01
C TYR A 318 8.97 9.13 7.83
N SER A 319 10.07 9.01 7.09
CA SER A 319 10.28 9.78 5.86
C SER A 319 9.15 9.55 4.84
N LYS A 320 8.65 8.31 4.72
CA LYS A 320 7.53 7.99 3.82
C LYS A 320 6.17 8.32 4.41
N MET A 321 6.02 8.30 5.73
CA MET A 321 4.82 8.79 6.41
C MET A 321 4.53 10.26 6.07
N SER A 322 5.57 11.09 5.96
CA SER A 322 5.43 12.49 5.55
C SER A 322 4.91 12.65 4.11
N ILE A 323 5.01 11.62 3.27
CA ILE A 323 4.45 11.61 1.92
C ILE A 323 3.06 10.96 1.93
N SER A 324 2.90 9.82 2.61
CA SER A 324 1.62 9.09 2.66
C SER A 324 0.51 9.88 3.31
N ILE A 325 0.80 10.80 4.26
CA ILE A 325 -0.23 11.65 4.84
C ILE A 325 -0.97 12.49 3.77
N HIS A 326 -0.25 13.10 2.83
CA HIS A 326 -0.89 13.85 1.75
C HIS A 326 -1.75 12.96 0.85
N LYS A 327 -1.27 11.74 0.59
CA LYS A 327 -2.00 10.75 -0.21
C LYS A 327 -3.28 10.33 0.50
N LEU A 328 -3.20 10.06 1.81
CA LEU A 328 -4.35 9.70 2.65
C LEU A 328 -5.35 10.85 2.80
N CYS A 329 -4.90 12.11 2.88
CA CYS A 329 -5.78 13.28 2.84
C CYS A 329 -6.65 13.28 1.57
N ILE A 330 -6.06 12.98 0.40
CA ILE A 330 -6.81 12.87 -0.85
C ILE A 330 -7.82 11.71 -0.77
N LEU A 331 -7.41 10.54 -0.26
CA LEU A 331 -8.32 9.39 -0.16
C LEU A 331 -9.49 9.65 0.80
N VAL A 332 -9.23 10.28 1.95
CA VAL A 332 -10.26 10.66 2.92
C VAL A 332 -11.21 11.69 2.32
N PHE A 333 -10.68 12.73 1.67
CA PHE A 333 -11.52 13.71 0.97
C PHE A 333 -12.45 13.03 -0.04
N MET A 334 -11.95 12.05 -0.79
CA MET A 334 -12.81 11.28 -1.70
C MET A 334 -13.86 10.45 -0.96
N MET A 335 -13.51 9.81 0.15
CA MET A 335 -14.50 9.11 0.97
C MET A 335 -15.61 10.07 1.41
N CYS A 336 -15.25 11.25 1.93
CA CYS A 336 -16.23 12.21 2.46
C CYS A 336 -17.11 12.87 1.38
N ARG A 337 -16.63 13.00 0.14
CA ARG A 337 -17.30 13.80 -0.90
C ARG A 337 -17.85 12.99 -2.08
N ALA A 338 -17.42 11.74 -2.26
CA ALA A 338 -17.77 10.95 -3.44
C ALA A 338 -19.27 10.64 -3.56
N GLN A 339 -19.95 10.39 -2.43
CA GLN A 339 -21.37 10.05 -2.45
C GLN A 339 -22.23 11.20 -2.99
N GLU A 340 -21.87 12.45 -2.68
CA GLU A 340 -22.61 13.66 -3.08
C GLU A 340 -21.97 14.37 -4.28
N SER A 341 -20.85 13.86 -4.80
CA SER A 341 -20.06 14.50 -5.87
C SER A 341 -19.62 15.94 -5.55
N THR A 342 -19.41 16.27 -4.27
CA THR A 342 -19.04 17.61 -3.79
C THR A 342 -17.52 17.86 -3.86
N PHE A 343 -16.88 17.42 -4.94
CA PHE A 343 -15.42 17.45 -5.09
C PHE A 343 -14.80 18.86 -5.14
N LYS A 344 -15.60 19.90 -5.37
CA LYS A 344 -15.17 21.31 -5.32
C LYS A 344 -15.13 21.91 -3.91
N SER A 345 -15.57 21.15 -2.91
CA SER A 345 -15.49 21.57 -1.50
C SER A 345 -14.04 21.62 -1.01
N GLN A 346 -13.84 22.21 0.17
CA GLN A 346 -12.53 22.24 0.83
C GLN A 346 -12.31 20.98 1.67
N LEU A 347 -11.06 20.59 1.80
CA LEU A 347 -10.61 19.59 2.76
C LEU A 347 -10.48 20.27 4.14
N ASP A 348 -11.23 19.79 5.11
CA ASP A 348 -11.35 20.41 6.44
C ASP A 348 -10.48 19.73 7.52
N MET A 349 -10.50 20.27 8.73
CA MET A 349 -9.69 19.75 9.83
C MET A 349 -10.06 18.30 10.19
N ALA A 350 -11.35 17.94 10.10
CA ALA A 350 -11.81 16.59 10.41
C ALA A 350 -11.29 15.58 9.36
N ASP A 351 -11.27 15.98 8.08
CA ASP A 351 -10.66 15.19 7.00
C ASP A 351 -9.17 14.94 7.26
N VAL A 352 -8.41 15.97 7.64
CA VAL A 352 -6.97 15.83 7.98
C VAL A 352 -6.78 14.92 9.19
N ASN A 353 -7.59 15.10 10.24
CA ASN A 353 -7.50 14.26 11.44
C ASN A 353 -7.75 12.79 11.10
N LEU A 354 -8.78 12.47 10.33
CA LEU A 354 -9.04 11.10 9.88
C LEU A 354 -7.89 10.53 9.04
N ALA A 355 -7.26 11.35 8.19
CA ALA A 355 -6.07 10.94 7.44
C ALA A 355 -4.86 10.67 8.35
N ILE A 356 -4.69 11.46 9.43
CA ILE A 356 -3.68 11.22 10.47
C ILE A 356 -3.95 9.89 11.18
N GLU A 357 -5.19 9.64 11.59
CA GLU A 357 -5.57 8.38 12.24
C GLU A 357 -5.25 7.16 11.34
N LEU A 358 -5.53 7.25 10.04
CA LEU A 358 -5.16 6.23 9.06
C LEU A 358 -3.65 6.06 8.91
N ASN A 359 -2.89 7.16 8.88
CA ASN A 359 -1.44 7.10 8.74
C ASN A 359 -0.78 6.43 9.95
N GLU A 360 -1.22 6.79 11.17
CA GLU A 360 -0.77 6.13 12.39
C GLU A 360 -1.24 4.67 12.47
N PHE A 361 -2.43 4.33 11.99
CA PHE A 361 -2.89 2.94 11.91
C PHE A 361 -1.95 2.07 11.08
N TYR A 362 -1.52 2.54 9.92
CA TYR A 362 -0.55 1.82 9.09
C TYR A 362 0.84 1.76 9.72
N PHE A 363 1.26 2.82 10.40
CA PHE A 363 2.50 2.82 11.16
C PHE A 363 2.49 1.81 12.31
N MET A 364 1.42 1.73 13.09
CA MET A 364 1.28 0.74 14.16
C MET A 364 1.26 -0.70 13.62
N ASN A 365 0.65 -0.93 12.47
CA ASN A 365 0.76 -2.21 11.76
C ASN A 365 2.21 -2.53 11.39
N PHE A 366 2.96 -1.55 10.89
CA PHE A 366 4.38 -1.71 10.59
C PHE A 366 5.19 -2.01 11.86
N GLN A 367 4.96 -1.30 12.96
CA GLN A 367 5.59 -1.58 14.26
C GLN A 367 5.30 -3.01 14.73
N LEU A 368 4.07 -3.49 14.56
CA LEU A 368 3.69 -4.85 14.92
C LEU A 368 4.51 -5.87 14.13
N ILE A 369 4.68 -5.66 12.82
CA ILE A 369 5.47 -6.52 11.94
C ILE A 369 6.95 -6.53 12.34
N VAL A 370 7.54 -5.35 12.54
CA VAL A 370 8.95 -5.22 12.94
C VAL A 370 9.18 -5.86 14.31
N ARG A 371 8.31 -5.63 15.30
CA ARG A 371 8.48 -6.22 16.63
C ARG A 371 8.30 -7.75 16.64
N SER A 372 7.35 -8.27 15.87
CA SER A 372 7.07 -9.71 15.83
C SER A 372 8.13 -10.52 15.06
N HIS A 373 8.76 -9.94 14.03
CA HIS A 373 9.67 -10.67 13.15
C HIS A 373 11.14 -10.22 13.20
N PHE A 374 11.43 -8.97 13.59
CA PHE A 374 12.78 -8.41 13.60
C PHE A 374 13.45 -8.55 14.98
N ASN A 375 12.73 -8.27 16.08
CA ASN A 375 13.27 -8.40 17.43
C ASN A 375 13.41 -9.87 17.88
N SER A 376 12.61 -10.79 17.32
CA SER A 376 12.77 -12.23 17.51
C SER A 376 13.99 -12.80 16.75
N SER A 377 14.45 -12.10 15.70
CA SER A 377 15.66 -12.46 14.94
C SER A 377 16.94 -11.91 15.58
N GLN A 378 16.88 -10.77 16.28
CA GLN A 378 18.01 -10.27 17.09
C GLN A 378 18.26 -11.10 18.36
N SER A 379 17.32 -11.94 18.80
CA SER A 379 17.54 -12.85 19.95
C SER A 379 18.39 -14.09 19.62
N LYS A 380 18.90 -14.20 18.39
CA LYS A 380 20.06 -15.04 18.09
C LYS A 380 21.10 -14.17 17.41
N MET A 381 21.87 -13.42 18.20
CA MET A 381 23.18 -12.94 17.75
C MET A 381 23.85 -14.09 16.99
N ASN A 382 24.09 -13.90 15.69
CA ASN A 382 24.76 -14.92 14.92
C ASN A 382 26.16 -15.07 15.51
N VAL A 383 26.39 -16.18 16.19
CA VAL A 383 27.62 -16.47 16.92
C VAL A 383 28.85 -16.32 16.01
N ASP A 384 28.69 -16.60 14.71
CA ASP A 384 29.79 -16.44 13.73
C ASP A 384 30.15 -14.97 13.49
N ASP A 385 29.19 -14.05 13.58
CA ASP A 385 29.44 -12.62 13.41
C ASP A 385 30.03 -12.02 14.69
N VAL A 386 29.57 -12.48 15.87
CA VAL A 386 30.17 -12.13 17.16
C VAL A 386 31.61 -12.61 17.25
N VAL A 387 31.89 -13.85 16.82
CA VAL A 387 33.24 -14.41 16.79
C VAL A 387 34.14 -13.64 15.83
N ARG A 388 33.67 -13.33 14.60
CA ARG A 388 34.45 -12.54 13.63
C ARG A 388 34.77 -11.13 14.15
N MET A 389 33.80 -10.48 14.76
CA MET A 389 33.98 -9.16 15.36
C MET A 389 34.92 -9.20 16.56
N ALA A 390 34.86 -10.25 17.39
CA ALA A 390 35.76 -10.43 18.52
C ALA A 390 37.21 -10.68 18.09
N ILE A 391 37.43 -11.50 17.06
CA ILE A 391 38.76 -11.70 16.45
C ILE A 391 39.32 -10.37 15.93
N LYS A 392 38.51 -9.61 15.18
CA LYS A 392 38.91 -8.31 14.62
C LYS A 392 39.31 -7.29 15.70
N ASN A 393 38.71 -7.37 16.89
CA ASN A 393 38.96 -6.45 18.00
C ASN A 393 39.90 -7.04 19.08
N ASN A 394 40.62 -8.14 18.80
CA ASN A 394 41.50 -8.83 19.75
C ASN A 394 40.84 -9.20 21.09
N ALA A 395 39.53 -9.44 21.08
CA ALA A 395 38.79 -9.88 22.26
C ALA A 395 39.06 -11.37 22.56
N SER A 396 38.93 -11.77 23.83
CA SER A 396 39.15 -13.16 24.22
C SER A 396 37.94 -14.06 23.92
N GLN A 397 38.18 -15.35 23.65
CA GLN A 397 37.12 -16.36 23.53
C GLN A 397 36.24 -16.44 24.79
N LYS A 398 36.80 -16.13 25.96
CA LYS A 398 36.09 -16.09 27.24
C LYS A 398 35.03 -14.99 27.25
N ALA A 399 35.37 -13.78 26.80
CA ALA A 399 34.44 -12.67 26.70
C ALA A 399 33.28 -12.97 25.73
N VAL A 400 33.56 -13.66 24.62
CA VAL A 400 32.51 -14.09 23.68
C VAL A 400 31.62 -15.17 24.27
N ALA A 401 32.17 -16.12 25.03
CA ALA A 401 31.37 -17.13 25.73
C ALA A 401 30.45 -16.49 26.79
N GLU A 402 30.93 -15.48 27.51
CA GLU A 402 30.14 -14.73 28.50
C GLU A 402 29.02 -13.91 27.85
N ILE A 403 29.29 -13.24 26.72
CA ILE A 403 28.30 -12.42 26.00
C ILE A 403 27.24 -13.28 25.29
N THR A 404 27.63 -14.43 24.74
CA THR A 404 26.72 -15.30 23.96
C THR A 404 26.03 -16.37 24.80
N GLY A 405 26.48 -16.62 26.03
CA GLY A 405 25.96 -17.68 26.90
C GLY A 405 26.27 -19.11 26.42
N LEU A 406 27.18 -19.27 25.45
CA LEU A 406 27.51 -20.56 24.83
C LEU A 406 28.74 -21.22 25.47
N HIS A 407 28.74 -22.56 25.50
CA HIS A 407 29.86 -23.34 26.04
C HIS A 407 31.16 -23.04 25.28
N LYS A 408 32.28 -22.94 26.01
CA LYS A 408 33.60 -22.59 25.48
C LYS A 408 34.04 -23.47 24.30
N GLY A 409 33.67 -24.75 24.31
CA GLY A 409 33.94 -25.69 23.21
C GLY A 409 33.21 -25.34 21.90
N THR A 410 32.01 -24.76 21.98
CA THR A 410 31.24 -24.29 20.82
C THR A 410 31.87 -23.03 20.22
N ILE A 411 32.32 -22.10 21.09
CA ILE A 411 33.04 -20.90 20.67
C ILE A 411 34.39 -21.26 20.04
N SER A 412 35.16 -22.17 20.64
CA SER A 412 36.47 -22.58 20.11
C SER A 412 36.40 -23.20 18.71
N LYS A 413 35.41 -24.06 18.44
CA LYS A 413 35.18 -24.63 17.08
C LYS A 413 34.90 -23.54 16.03
N LYS A 414 34.08 -22.56 16.38
CA LYS A 414 33.75 -21.44 15.48
C LYS A 414 34.93 -20.46 15.36
N TRP A 415 35.67 -20.22 16.44
CA TRP A 415 36.83 -19.35 16.46
C TRP A 415 37.93 -19.85 15.51
N ASN A 416 38.24 -21.14 15.55
CA ASN A 416 39.26 -21.76 14.69
C ASN A 416 38.87 -21.73 13.20
N LYS A 417 37.58 -21.60 12.87
CA LYS A 417 37.10 -21.45 11.50
C LYS A 417 37.41 -20.07 10.90
N TYR A 418 37.61 -19.05 11.73
CA TYR A 418 37.77 -17.65 11.30
C TYR A 418 39.09 -17.01 11.73
N ALA A 419 39.87 -17.68 12.59
CA ALA A 419 41.17 -17.21 13.07
C ALA A 419 42.36 -17.71 12.23
N SER A 420 42.09 -18.40 11.12
CA SER A 420 43.07 -18.87 10.13
C SER A 420 43.41 -17.78 9.11
#